data_AF-A0A3P1YJQ1-F1
#
_entry.id   AF-A0A3P1YJQ1-F1
#
_cell.length_a   1.000
_cell.length_b   1.000
_cell.length_c   1.000
_cell.angle_alpha   90.00
_cell.angle_beta   90.00
_cell.angle_gamma   90.00
#
_symmetry.space_group_name_H-M   'P 1'
#
loop_
_entity.id
_entity.type
_entity.pdbx_description
1 polymer ?
#
loop_
_entity_poly.entity_id
_entity_poly.type
_entity_poly.pdbx_seq_one_letter_code
_entity_poly.pdbx_strand_id
1 'polypeptide(L)'
;MEESLEIIKELVLRRKLFFKDDNGNITVNPLLEAETRWYMSKSFEYTCLCHGLDACEFRAELKSWLYYHSHRSISENTKLAECRNDDEIILHDCNDDMGWDIFFDQDYLMSEKKLAVKWTDREIMDVYIKAFKSTLELFDELVSCDLLTKRNAFGKLEINPIFENHFEWIMSEAFEIVGNHLGYNVPQIRKLMATICQMNLK
;
A
#
# COMPACT_ATOMS: atom_id res chain seq x y z
N MET A 1 -8.37 -31.36 -7.22
CA MET A 1 -8.50 -30.02 -7.83
C MET A 1 -9.96 -29.61 -7.91
N GLU A 2 -10.86 -30.51 -8.35
CA GLU A 2 -12.30 -30.23 -8.49
C GLU A 2 -13.01 -29.98 -7.16
N GLU A 3 -12.73 -30.74 -6.10
CA GLU A 3 -13.42 -30.59 -4.80
C GLU A 3 -13.24 -29.20 -4.17
N SER A 4 -12.01 -28.65 -4.21
CA SER A 4 -11.70 -27.32 -3.67
C SER A 4 -12.44 -26.21 -4.44
N LEU A 5 -12.52 -26.33 -5.77
CA LEU A 5 -13.22 -25.35 -6.60
C LEU A 5 -14.73 -25.42 -6.37
N GLU A 6 -15.29 -26.61 -6.20
CA GLU A 6 -16.71 -26.79 -5.87
C GLU A 6 -17.06 -26.20 -4.49
N ILE A 7 -16.17 -26.30 -3.50
CA ILE A 7 -16.35 -25.63 -2.21
C ILE A 7 -16.40 -24.11 -2.40
N ILE A 8 -15.48 -23.52 -3.17
CA ILE A 8 -15.48 -22.08 -3.46
C ILE A 8 -16.78 -21.69 -4.21
N LYS A 9 -17.23 -22.49 -5.18
CA LYS A 9 -18.51 -22.30 -5.88
C LYS A 9 -19.69 -22.29 -4.94
N GLU A 10 -19.76 -23.22 -4.01
CA GLU A 10 -20.83 -23.27 -3.02
C GLU A 10 -20.80 -22.06 -2.08
N LEU A 11 -19.61 -21.60 -1.70
CA LEU A 11 -19.47 -20.37 -0.91
C LEU A 11 -19.98 -19.13 -1.66
N VAL A 12 -19.73 -19.04 -2.96
CA VAL A 12 -20.30 -17.99 -3.83
C VAL A 12 -21.81 -18.08 -3.88
N LEU A 13 -22.37 -19.26 -4.16
CA LEU A 13 -23.81 -19.48 -4.25
C LEU A 13 -24.52 -19.09 -2.95
N ARG A 14 -23.90 -19.38 -1.81
CA ARG A 14 -24.42 -19.03 -0.47
C ARG A 14 -24.13 -17.61 -0.05
N ARG A 15 -23.39 -16.81 -0.84
CA ARG A 15 -22.91 -15.47 -0.50
C ARG A 15 -22.14 -15.43 0.83
N LYS A 16 -21.28 -16.44 1.04
CA LYS A 16 -20.47 -16.61 2.25
C LYS A 16 -18.98 -16.49 1.97
N LEU A 17 -18.57 -15.66 1.01
CA LEU A 17 -17.16 -15.42 0.74
C LEU A 17 -16.47 -14.65 1.88
N PHE A 18 -17.17 -13.68 2.45
CA PHE A 18 -16.72 -12.86 3.56
C PHE A 18 -17.93 -12.37 4.37
N PHE A 19 -17.65 -11.79 5.53
CA PHE A 19 -18.61 -11.16 6.42
C PHE A 19 -18.20 -9.71 6.65
N LYS A 20 -19.18 -8.81 6.78
CA LYS A 20 -18.94 -7.43 7.21
C LYS A 20 -19.52 -7.24 8.60
N ASP A 21 -18.75 -6.64 9.50
CA ASP A 21 -19.26 -6.21 10.80
C ASP A 21 -20.01 -4.87 10.68
N ASP A 22 -20.55 -4.38 11.81
CA ASP A 22 -21.30 -3.12 11.88
C ASP A 22 -20.44 -1.88 11.55
N ASN A 23 -19.12 -1.99 11.64
CA ASN A 23 -18.18 -0.93 11.29
C ASN A 23 -17.73 -1.00 9.83
N GLY A 24 -18.20 -2.01 9.07
CA GLY A 24 -17.81 -2.27 7.69
C GLY A 24 -16.52 -3.07 7.52
N ASN A 25 -15.89 -3.53 8.61
CA ASN A 25 -14.68 -4.34 8.54
C ASN A 25 -14.98 -5.70 7.92
N ILE A 26 -14.11 -6.14 7.03
CA ILE A 26 -14.25 -7.39 6.30
C ILE A 26 -13.53 -8.52 7.03
N THR A 27 -14.25 -9.60 7.31
CA THR A 27 -13.66 -10.87 7.74
C THR A 27 -13.91 -11.94 6.68
N VAL A 28 -12.84 -12.46 6.10
CA VAL A 28 -12.89 -13.48 5.05
C VAL A 28 -13.37 -14.80 5.64
N ASN A 29 -14.16 -15.56 4.88
CA ASN A 29 -14.58 -16.88 5.35
C ASN A 29 -13.35 -17.80 5.49
N PRO A 30 -13.10 -18.39 6.68
CA PRO A 30 -11.92 -19.22 6.90
C PRO A 30 -11.81 -20.41 5.93
N LEU A 31 -12.95 -20.95 5.48
CA LEU A 31 -12.97 -22.01 4.49
C LEU A 31 -12.50 -21.50 3.12
N LEU A 32 -12.97 -20.31 2.69
CA LEU A 32 -12.47 -19.69 1.46
C LEU A 32 -10.96 -19.45 1.53
N GLU A 33 -10.48 -18.94 2.65
CA GLU A 33 -9.06 -18.67 2.85
C GLU A 33 -8.23 -19.97 2.78
N ALA A 34 -8.73 -21.06 3.40
CA ALA A 34 -8.08 -22.36 3.34
C ALA A 34 -8.02 -22.93 1.91
N GLU A 35 -9.15 -22.89 1.18
CA GLU A 35 -9.21 -23.38 -0.20
C GLU A 35 -8.31 -22.55 -1.13
N THR A 36 -8.36 -21.22 -1.02
CA THR A 36 -7.53 -20.34 -1.85
C THR A 36 -6.04 -20.47 -1.56
N ARG A 37 -5.64 -20.78 -0.32
CA ARG A 37 -4.24 -21.03 0.05
C ARG A 37 -3.64 -22.21 -0.72
N TRP A 38 -4.42 -23.25 -1.02
CA TRP A 38 -3.97 -24.35 -1.86
C TRP A 38 -3.59 -23.87 -3.26
N TYR A 39 -4.45 -23.08 -3.91
CA TYR A 39 -4.20 -22.54 -5.25
C TYR A 39 -3.00 -21.59 -5.32
N MET A 40 -2.68 -20.91 -4.21
CA MET A 40 -1.49 -20.04 -4.10
C MET A 40 -0.21 -20.81 -3.72
N SER A 41 -0.27 -22.12 -3.54
CA SER A 41 0.90 -22.93 -3.13
C SER A 41 1.80 -23.33 -4.30
N LYS A 42 3.07 -23.62 -4.00
CA LYS A 42 4.01 -24.26 -4.94
C LYS A 42 3.53 -25.64 -5.39
N SER A 43 2.85 -26.38 -4.51
CA SER A 43 2.30 -27.71 -4.83
C SER A 43 1.27 -27.63 -5.94
N PHE A 44 0.46 -26.57 -5.95
CA PHE A 44 -0.47 -26.30 -7.05
C PHE A 44 0.27 -25.98 -8.36
N GLU A 45 1.31 -25.15 -8.32
CA GLU A 45 2.14 -24.86 -9.52
C GLU A 45 2.72 -26.13 -10.13
N TYR A 46 3.28 -27.02 -9.32
CA TYR A 46 3.78 -28.31 -9.81
C TYR A 46 2.68 -29.17 -10.41
N THR A 47 1.49 -29.18 -9.80
CA THR A 47 0.34 -29.91 -10.32
C THR A 47 -0.06 -29.37 -11.70
N CYS A 48 -0.19 -28.05 -11.85
CA CYS A 48 -0.49 -27.41 -13.14
C CYS A 48 0.56 -27.77 -14.20
N LEU A 49 1.84 -27.68 -13.87
CA LEU A 49 2.93 -28.05 -14.77
C LEU A 49 2.83 -29.52 -15.24
N CYS A 50 2.53 -30.45 -14.34
CA CYS A 50 2.34 -31.86 -14.69
C CYS A 50 1.16 -32.12 -15.63
N HIS A 51 0.15 -31.24 -15.62
CA HIS A 51 -1.05 -31.33 -16.45
C HIS A 51 -1.01 -30.40 -17.68
N GLY A 52 0.10 -29.69 -17.92
CA GLY A 52 0.22 -28.75 -19.04
C GLY A 52 -0.65 -27.50 -18.90
N LEU A 53 -0.98 -27.12 -17.67
CA LEU A 53 -1.78 -25.95 -17.35
C LEU A 53 -0.89 -24.81 -16.85
N ASP A 54 -1.32 -23.57 -17.07
CA ASP A 54 -0.69 -22.38 -16.51
C ASP A 54 -1.36 -22.04 -15.15
N ALA A 55 -0.58 -22.13 -14.07
CA ALA A 55 -1.07 -21.81 -12.73
C ALA A 55 -1.40 -20.31 -12.56
N CYS A 56 -0.69 -19.42 -13.26
CA CYS A 56 -0.96 -17.98 -13.23
C CYS A 56 -2.27 -17.66 -13.93
N GLU A 57 -2.55 -18.29 -15.07
CA GLU A 57 -3.82 -18.15 -15.79
C GLU A 57 -4.99 -18.62 -14.91
N PHE A 58 -4.89 -19.82 -14.31
CA PHE A 58 -5.92 -20.32 -13.40
C PHE A 58 -6.18 -19.39 -12.21
N ARG A 59 -5.11 -18.86 -11.59
CA ARG A 59 -5.23 -17.91 -10.47
C ARG A 59 -5.90 -16.62 -10.91
N ALA A 60 -5.59 -16.12 -12.10
CA ALA A 60 -6.19 -14.91 -12.65
C ALA A 60 -7.69 -15.11 -12.94
N GLU A 61 -8.07 -16.26 -13.50
CA GLU A 61 -9.47 -16.63 -13.71
C GLU A 61 -10.23 -16.75 -12.38
N LEU A 62 -9.67 -17.45 -11.40
CA LEU A 62 -10.28 -17.60 -10.08
C LEU A 62 -10.47 -16.24 -9.39
N LYS A 63 -9.46 -15.37 -9.41
CA LYS A 63 -9.55 -14.00 -8.87
C LYS A 63 -10.63 -13.19 -9.60
N SER A 64 -10.66 -13.24 -10.94
CA SER A 64 -11.66 -12.52 -11.75
C SER A 64 -13.08 -12.98 -11.44
N TRP A 65 -13.27 -14.29 -11.29
CA TRP A 65 -14.55 -14.88 -10.97
C TRP A 65 -15.00 -14.53 -9.54
N LEU A 66 -14.11 -14.60 -8.56
CA LEU A 66 -14.39 -14.15 -7.20
C LEU A 66 -14.73 -12.67 -7.14
N TYR A 67 -14.00 -11.83 -7.88
CA TYR A 67 -14.25 -10.39 -7.97
C TYR A 67 -15.66 -10.11 -8.49
N TYR A 68 -16.02 -10.73 -9.62
CA TYR A 68 -17.35 -10.63 -10.22
C TYR A 68 -18.49 -10.98 -9.25
N HIS A 69 -18.28 -11.96 -8.38
CA HIS A 69 -19.29 -12.43 -7.44
C HIS A 69 -19.30 -11.72 -6.07
N SER A 70 -18.31 -10.88 -5.78
CA SER A 70 -18.16 -10.19 -4.49
C SER A 70 -18.35 -8.67 -4.58
N HIS A 71 -18.18 -8.08 -5.76
CA HIS A 71 -18.25 -6.63 -5.95
C HIS A 71 -19.59 -6.22 -6.58
N ARG A 72 -20.03 -4.98 -6.31
CA ARG A 72 -21.22 -4.39 -6.93
C ARG A 72 -21.17 -4.44 -8.45
N SER A 73 -22.34 -4.52 -9.08
CA SER A 73 -22.54 -4.56 -10.54
C SER A 73 -22.18 -3.27 -11.29
N ILE A 74 -21.59 -2.27 -10.61
CA ILE A 74 -21.13 -1.05 -11.26
C ILE A 74 -19.85 -1.39 -12.01
N SER A 75 -19.78 -0.99 -13.28
CA SER A 75 -18.58 -1.26 -14.08
C SER A 75 -17.37 -0.58 -13.46
N GLU A 76 -16.24 -1.27 -13.46
CA GLU A 76 -15.00 -0.74 -12.90
C GLU A 76 -14.57 0.56 -13.60
N ASN A 77 -14.82 0.67 -14.91
CA ASN A 77 -14.59 1.90 -15.68
C ASN A 77 -15.41 3.10 -15.17
N THR A 78 -16.64 2.85 -14.71
CA THR A 78 -17.47 3.90 -14.10
C THR A 78 -16.87 4.36 -12.78
N LYS A 79 -16.46 3.42 -11.91
CA LYS A 79 -15.80 3.75 -10.64
C LYS A 79 -14.49 4.51 -10.87
N LEU A 80 -13.68 4.09 -11.83
CA LEU A 80 -12.45 4.78 -12.21
C LEU A 80 -12.70 6.21 -12.68
N ALA A 81 -13.76 6.42 -13.47
CA ALA A 81 -14.15 7.76 -13.90
C ALA A 81 -14.60 8.62 -12.72
N GLU A 82 -15.34 8.07 -11.75
CA GLU A 82 -15.73 8.76 -10.52
C GLU A 82 -14.51 9.12 -9.67
N CYS A 83 -13.58 8.19 -9.46
CA CYS A 83 -12.35 8.41 -8.69
C CYS A 83 -11.47 9.49 -9.31
N ARG A 84 -11.39 9.56 -10.64
CA ARG A 84 -10.59 10.60 -11.34
C ARG A 84 -11.20 12.00 -11.28
N ASN A 85 -12.47 12.11 -10.93
CA ASN A 85 -13.19 13.39 -10.85
C ASN A 85 -13.38 13.87 -9.40
N ASP A 86 -12.98 13.09 -8.40
CA ASP A 86 -13.05 13.44 -6.97
C ASP A 86 -11.62 13.53 -6.42
N ASP A 87 -11.14 14.76 -6.19
CA ASP A 87 -9.80 15.04 -5.67
C ASP A 87 -9.58 14.52 -4.24
N GLU A 88 -10.65 14.15 -3.52
CA GLU A 88 -10.57 13.52 -2.19
C GLU A 88 -10.34 12.00 -2.25
N ILE A 89 -10.43 11.39 -3.44
CA ILE A 89 -10.19 9.96 -3.63
C ILE A 89 -8.74 9.73 -4.03
N ILE A 90 -8.02 9.00 -3.19
CA ILE A 90 -6.65 8.58 -3.45
C ILE A 90 -6.64 7.09 -3.79
N LEU A 91 -5.99 6.73 -4.90
CA LEU A 91 -5.80 5.35 -5.32
C LEU A 91 -4.53 4.77 -4.68
N HIS A 92 -4.71 3.81 -3.78
CA HIS A 92 -3.62 3.15 -3.08
C HIS A 92 -3.20 1.87 -3.79
N ASP A 93 -1.92 1.72 -4.08
CA ASP A 93 -1.39 0.50 -4.69
C ASP A 93 -1.58 -0.69 -3.75
N CYS A 94 -2.20 -1.75 -4.26
CA CYS A 94 -2.39 -2.99 -3.53
C CYS A 94 -1.41 -4.04 -4.05
N ASN A 95 -0.44 -4.39 -3.22
CA ASN A 95 0.41 -5.53 -3.48
C ASN A 95 -0.38 -6.83 -3.32
N ASP A 96 0.04 -7.89 -4.02
CA ASP A 96 -0.64 -9.19 -4.01
C ASP A 96 -0.64 -9.87 -2.60
N ASP A 97 0.12 -9.35 -1.63
CA ASP A 97 0.22 -9.81 -0.23
C ASP A 97 -0.67 -9.02 0.76
N MET A 98 -1.35 -7.96 0.31
CA MET A 98 -2.21 -7.10 1.14
C MET A 98 -3.42 -7.83 1.77
N GLY A 99 -3.75 -9.05 1.31
CA GLY A 99 -4.79 -9.89 1.92
C GLY A 99 -6.13 -9.88 1.18
N TRP A 100 -6.95 -10.89 1.50
CA TRP A 100 -8.27 -11.10 0.87
C TRP A 100 -9.33 -10.07 1.34
N ASP A 101 -9.16 -9.53 2.54
CA ASP A 101 -10.01 -8.49 3.11
C ASP A 101 -10.00 -7.21 2.26
N ILE A 102 -8.82 -6.75 1.84
CA ILE A 102 -8.67 -5.62 0.92
C ILE A 102 -9.26 -5.95 -0.46
N PHE A 103 -9.01 -7.17 -0.96
CA PHE A 103 -9.58 -7.61 -2.24
C PHE A 103 -11.12 -7.59 -2.25
N PHE A 104 -11.79 -7.84 -1.12
CA PHE A 104 -13.25 -7.83 -1.03
C PHE A 104 -13.85 -6.46 -0.69
N ASP A 105 -13.00 -5.44 -0.54
CA ASP A 105 -13.48 -4.07 -0.39
C ASP A 105 -14.22 -3.64 -1.65
N GLN A 106 -15.32 -2.92 -1.48
CA GLN A 106 -16.16 -2.53 -2.62
C GLN A 106 -15.48 -1.48 -3.50
N ASP A 107 -14.49 -0.78 -2.98
CA ASP A 107 -13.74 0.23 -3.69
C ASP A 107 -12.41 -0.31 -4.27
N TYR A 108 -12.18 -1.63 -4.16
CA TYR A 108 -11.08 -2.30 -4.82
C TYR A 108 -11.29 -2.35 -6.34
N LEU A 109 -10.23 -2.03 -7.08
CA LEU A 109 -10.17 -1.97 -8.54
C LEU A 109 -9.20 -3.04 -9.03
N MET A 110 -9.76 -4.15 -9.54
CA MET A 110 -8.98 -5.32 -9.95
C MET A 110 -8.02 -5.06 -11.11
N SER A 111 -8.42 -4.24 -12.09
CA SER A 111 -7.64 -3.94 -13.30
C SER A 111 -6.37 -3.13 -12.99
N GLU A 112 -6.49 -2.18 -12.07
CA GLU A 112 -5.38 -1.34 -11.62
C GLU A 112 -4.60 -1.95 -10.44
N LYS A 113 -5.16 -2.98 -9.78
CA LYS A 113 -4.70 -3.49 -8.47
C LYS A 113 -4.58 -2.37 -7.44
N LYS A 114 -5.63 -1.56 -7.31
CA LYS A 114 -5.66 -0.41 -6.39
C LYS A 114 -6.92 -0.40 -5.55
N LEU A 115 -6.82 0.17 -4.35
CA LEU A 115 -7.96 0.47 -3.51
C LEU A 115 -8.24 1.97 -3.58
N ALA A 116 -9.44 2.35 -4.02
CA ALA A 116 -9.89 3.73 -3.97
C ALA A 116 -10.35 4.04 -2.55
N VAL A 117 -9.70 4.99 -1.88
CA VAL A 117 -10.08 5.42 -0.53
C VAL A 117 -10.38 6.90 -0.59
N LYS A 118 -11.54 7.30 -0.05
CA LYS A 118 -11.87 8.71 0.15
C LYS A 118 -11.22 9.17 1.45
N TRP A 119 -10.36 10.17 1.36
CA TRP A 119 -9.68 10.75 2.51
C TRP A 119 -10.30 12.09 2.85
N THR A 120 -10.49 12.34 4.14
CA THR A 120 -10.80 13.68 4.63
C THR A 120 -9.52 14.51 4.72
N ASP A 121 -9.64 15.83 4.56
CA ASP A 121 -8.52 16.77 4.79
C ASP A 121 -7.80 16.52 6.11
N ARG A 122 -8.56 16.14 7.15
CA ARG A 122 -8.03 15.81 8.47
C ARG A 122 -7.12 14.59 8.43
N GLU A 123 -7.55 13.51 7.80
CA GLU A 123 -6.76 12.27 7.71
C GLU A 123 -5.48 12.48 6.88
N ILE A 124 -5.58 13.24 5.79
CA ILE A 124 -4.43 13.65 4.97
C ILE A 124 -3.43 14.45 5.83
N MET A 125 -3.93 15.44 6.57
CA MET A 125 -3.10 16.23 7.47
C MET A 125 -2.48 15.40 8.59
N ASP A 126 -3.21 14.45 9.18
CA ASP A 126 -2.69 13.58 10.23
C ASP A 126 -1.52 12.71 9.72
N VAL A 127 -1.63 12.18 8.49
CA VAL A 127 -0.53 11.43 7.83
C VAL A 127 0.67 12.34 7.59
N TYR A 128 0.48 13.52 7.04
CA TYR A 128 1.59 14.45 6.78
C TYR A 128 2.24 14.96 8.07
N ILE A 129 1.46 15.21 9.13
CA ILE A 129 1.99 15.56 10.46
C ILE A 129 2.89 14.44 10.99
N LYS A 130 2.46 13.18 10.84
CA LYS A 130 3.27 12.03 11.24
C LYS A 130 4.56 11.91 10.41
N ALA A 131 4.47 12.09 9.09
CA ALA A 131 5.64 12.07 8.20
C ALA A 131 6.63 13.22 8.51
N PHE A 132 6.11 14.42 8.79
CA PHE A 132 6.90 15.58 9.20
C PHE A 132 7.68 15.31 10.49
N LYS A 133 6.99 14.89 11.56
CA LYS A 133 7.61 14.57 12.84
C LYS A 133 8.64 13.45 12.72
N SER A 134 8.29 12.37 12.02
CA SER A 134 9.21 11.23 11.81
C SER A 134 10.47 11.64 11.05
N THR A 135 10.38 12.60 10.13
CA THR A 135 11.55 13.12 9.39
C THR A 135 12.46 13.94 10.30
N LEU A 136 11.90 14.74 11.22
CA LEU A 136 12.69 15.48 12.21
C LEU A 136 13.37 14.52 13.20
N GLU A 137 12.63 13.54 13.72
CA GLU A 137 13.14 12.53 14.64
C GLU A 137 14.28 11.72 14.00
N LEU A 138 14.11 11.26 12.76
CA LEU A 138 15.15 10.57 12.00
C LEU A 138 16.41 11.44 11.85
N PHE A 139 16.24 12.73 11.52
CA PHE A 139 17.37 13.65 11.40
C PHE A 139 18.11 13.81 12.73
N ASP A 140 17.38 14.06 13.82
CA ASP A 140 17.97 14.24 15.16
C ASP A 140 18.69 12.97 15.64
N GLU A 141 18.13 11.78 15.38
CA GLU A 141 18.76 10.50 15.68
C GLU A 141 20.07 10.31 14.90
N LEU A 142 20.05 10.53 13.59
CA LEU A 142 21.23 10.37 12.74
C LEU A 142 22.34 11.37 13.10
N VAL A 143 21.99 12.60 13.48
CA VAL A 143 22.96 13.59 13.96
C VAL A 143 23.53 13.18 15.32
N SER A 144 22.67 12.78 16.27
CA SER A 144 23.08 12.45 17.63
C SER A 144 23.96 11.20 17.69
N CYS A 145 23.76 10.26 16.77
CA CYS A 145 24.52 9.02 16.68
C CYS A 145 25.73 9.10 15.74
N ASP A 146 26.02 10.26 15.14
CA ASP A 146 27.09 10.44 14.13
C ASP A 146 26.93 9.48 12.92
N LEU A 147 25.67 9.24 12.52
CA LEU A 147 25.27 8.35 11.43
C LEU A 147 24.68 9.10 10.23
N LEU A 148 24.70 10.44 10.25
CA LEU A 148 24.18 11.26 9.17
C LEU A 148 24.98 11.11 7.88
N THR A 149 26.25 10.72 7.96
CA THR A 149 27.09 10.42 6.80
C THR A 149 27.59 8.99 6.81
N LYS A 150 27.88 8.47 5.62
CA LYS A 150 28.45 7.15 5.39
C LYS A 150 29.59 7.25 4.39
N ARG A 151 30.60 6.40 4.51
CA ARG A 151 31.61 6.24 3.45
C ARG A 151 31.10 5.26 2.40
N ASN A 152 31.15 5.65 1.14
CA ASN A 152 30.84 4.77 0.04
C ASN A 152 31.99 3.80 -0.27
N ALA A 153 31.80 2.92 -1.26
CA ALA A 153 32.79 1.92 -1.68
C ALA A 153 34.15 2.54 -2.12
N PHE A 154 34.16 3.82 -2.47
CA PHE A 154 35.34 4.58 -2.88
C PHE A 154 35.97 5.39 -1.72
N GLY A 155 35.46 5.24 -0.50
CA GLY A 155 35.95 5.93 0.70
C GLY A 155 35.51 7.40 0.81
N LYS A 156 34.66 7.89 -0.09
CA LYS A 156 34.09 9.25 -0.06
C LYS A 156 32.92 9.31 0.92
N LEU A 157 32.87 10.37 1.73
CA LEU A 157 31.72 10.66 2.59
C LEU A 157 30.53 11.12 1.74
N GLU A 158 29.38 10.51 1.98
CA GLU A 158 28.07 10.88 1.43
C GLU A 158 27.03 10.94 2.55
N ILE A 159 25.91 11.61 2.30
CA ILE A 159 24.80 11.62 3.26
C ILE A 159 24.25 10.20 3.34
N ASN A 160 23.81 9.80 4.53
CA ASN A 160 23.17 8.52 4.74
C ASN A 160 21.96 8.39 3.79
N PRO A 161 21.91 7.39 2.90
CA PRO A 161 20.85 7.24 1.93
C PRO A 161 19.45 7.17 2.56
N ILE A 162 19.35 6.68 3.80
CA ILE A 162 18.09 6.65 4.56
C ILE A 162 17.53 8.07 4.70
N PHE A 163 18.37 9.07 4.98
CA PHE A 163 17.93 10.46 5.11
C PHE A 163 17.86 11.17 3.76
N GLU A 164 18.76 10.88 2.83
CA GLU A 164 18.75 11.46 1.48
C GLU A 164 17.41 11.23 0.76
N ASN A 165 16.79 10.06 0.95
CA ASN A 165 15.47 9.74 0.41
C ASN A 165 14.35 10.70 0.88
N HIS A 166 14.56 11.46 1.95
CA HIS A 166 13.60 12.45 2.45
C HIS A 166 13.79 13.85 1.84
N PHE A 167 14.81 14.09 1.01
CA PHE A 167 15.11 15.44 0.53
C PHE A 167 13.99 16.05 -0.32
N GLU A 168 13.39 15.26 -1.21
CA GLU A 168 12.26 15.73 -2.02
C GLU A 168 11.07 16.11 -1.13
N TRP A 169 10.76 15.27 -0.14
CA TRP A 169 9.74 15.55 0.86
C TRP A 169 10.04 16.84 1.64
N ILE A 170 11.26 17.01 2.17
CA ILE A 170 11.68 18.20 2.94
C ILE A 170 11.56 19.47 2.11
N MET A 171 11.82 19.40 0.80
CA MET A 171 11.73 20.54 -0.12
C MET A 171 10.32 20.80 -0.67
N SER A 172 9.37 19.90 -0.41
CA SER A 172 7.99 20.03 -0.88
C SER A 172 7.21 21.17 -0.20
N GLU A 173 6.17 21.65 -0.88
CA GLU A 173 5.21 22.61 -0.32
C GLU A 173 4.42 22.00 0.86
N ALA A 174 4.06 20.72 0.77
CA ALA A 174 3.34 20.01 1.81
C ALA A 174 4.11 19.99 3.15
N PHE A 175 5.43 19.75 3.12
CA PHE A 175 6.28 19.84 4.32
C PHE A 175 6.25 21.24 4.93
N GLU A 176 6.22 22.28 4.09
CA GLU A 176 6.16 23.66 4.54
C GLU A 176 4.81 24.03 5.16
N ILE A 177 3.71 23.66 4.51
CA ILE A 177 2.35 23.86 5.03
C ILE A 177 2.21 23.21 6.40
N VAL A 178 2.61 21.94 6.52
CA VAL A 178 2.47 21.15 7.76
C VAL A 178 3.39 21.69 8.86
N GLY A 179 4.65 22.01 8.54
CA GLY A 179 5.58 22.59 9.50
C GLY A 179 5.09 23.93 10.05
N ASN A 180 4.59 24.82 9.17
CA ASN A 180 4.01 26.09 9.58
C ASN A 180 2.73 25.91 10.41
N HIS A 181 1.87 24.95 10.04
CA HIS A 181 0.67 24.60 10.81
C HIS A 181 1.02 24.14 12.24
N LEU A 182 2.11 23.39 12.40
CA LEU A 182 2.63 22.94 13.69
C LEU A 182 3.45 24.01 14.44
N GLY A 183 3.64 25.21 13.88
CA GLY A 183 4.34 26.33 14.51
C GLY A 183 5.87 26.33 14.31
N TYR A 184 6.40 25.51 13.40
CA TYR A 184 7.82 25.50 13.06
C TYR A 184 8.18 26.57 12.04
N ASN A 185 9.41 27.11 12.13
CA ASN A 185 9.99 27.93 11.08
C ASN A 185 10.69 27.03 10.06
N VAL A 186 9.95 26.60 9.04
CA VAL A 186 10.45 25.65 8.03
C VAL A 186 11.68 26.16 7.27
N PRO A 187 11.77 27.43 6.84
CA PRO A 187 13.00 27.97 6.25
C PRO A 187 14.23 27.82 7.15
N GLN A 188 14.09 28.03 8.47
CA GLN A 188 15.18 27.84 9.42
C GLN A 188 15.56 26.36 9.57
N ILE A 189 14.59 25.45 9.64
CA ILE A 189 14.84 24.01 9.70
C ILE A 189 15.61 23.53 8.47
N ARG A 190 15.16 23.89 7.26
CA ARG A 190 15.84 23.53 6.01
C ARG A 190 17.28 24.04 6.00
N LYS A 191 17.50 25.28 6.43
CA LYS A 191 18.84 25.87 6.54
C LYS A 191 19.72 25.12 7.55
N LEU A 192 19.17 24.75 8.70
CA LEU A 192 19.88 23.97 9.73
C LEU A 192 20.31 22.61 9.18
N MET A 193 19.37 21.85 8.62
CA MET A 193 19.63 20.53 8.03
C MET A 193 20.70 20.60 6.94
N ALA A 194 20.57 21.54 6.00
CA ALA A 194 21.55 21.73 4.93
C ALA A 194 22.95 22.07 5.47
N THR A 195 23.03 22.92 6.50
CA THR A 195 24.31 23.30 7.12
C THR A 195 24.98 22.11 7.78
N ILE A 196 24.23 21.32 8.56
CA ILE A 196 24.75 20.14 9.25
C ILE A 196 25.20 19.07 8.24
N CYS A 197 24.42 18.82 7.19
CA CYS A 197 24.81 17.93 6.10
C CYS A 197 26.13 18.38 5.46
N GLN A 198 26.29 19.68 5.17
CA GLN A 198 27.53 20.22 4.59
C GLN A 198 28.74 20.13 5.54
N MET A 199 28.55 20.31 6.85
CA MET A 199 29.63 20.19 7.84
C MET A 199 30.16 18.76 7.93
N ASN A 200 29.28 17.77 7.83
CA ASN A 200 29.63 16.34 7.95
C ASN A 200 30.22 15.72 6.67
N LEU A 201 30.15 16.43 5.53
CA LEU A 201 30.74 16.01 4.26
C LEU A 201 32.18 16.54 4.04
N LYS A 202 32.72 17.33 4.98
CA LYS A 202 34.09 17.86 4.96
C LYS A 202 35.07 16.91 5.64
#